data_AF-A0A440JXW9-F1
#
_entry.id   AF-A0A440JXW9-F1
#
_cell.length_a   1.000
_cell.length_b   1.000
_cell.length_c   1.000
_cell.angle_alpha   90.00
_cell.angle_beta   90.00
_cell.angle_gamma   90.00
#
_symmetry.space_group_name_H-M   'P 1'
#
loop_
_entity.id
_entity.type
_entity.pdbx_description
1 polymer ?
#
loop_
_entity_poly.entity_id
_entity_poly.type
_entity_poly.pdbx_seq_one_letter_code
_entity_poly.pdbx_strand_id
1 'polypeptide(L)' 'MGRALSGDLRSRVLKASDEGMSARQAAARFGVGVSSAIRWIARAKIGELAPRPQGRRRAS' A
#
# COMPACT_ATOMS: atom_id res chain seq x y z
N MET A 1 -10.25 2.41 15.02
CA MET A 1 -11.18 2.29 13.87
C MET A 1 -10.63 3.10 12.70
N GLY A 2 -10.05 2.48 11.67
CA GLY A 2 -9.48 3.23 10.51
C GLY A 2 -8.82 2.35 9.44
N ARG A 3 -8.92 1.01 9.57
CA ARG A 3 -8.14 0.05 8.78
C ARG A 3 -8.80 -0.36 7.46
N ALA A 4 -10.08 -0.02 7.26
CA ALA A 4 -10.85 -0.41 6.08
C ALA A 4 -10.58 0.49 4.86
N LEU A 5 -10.44 1.81 5.04
CA LEU A 5 -10.19 2.76 3.93
C LEU A 5 -8.75 2.67 3.39
N SER A 6 -7.76 2.43 4.25
CA SER A 6 -6.36 2.37 3.82
C SER A 6 -6.00 1.08 3.06
N GLY A 7 -6.75 0.00 3.26
CA GLY A 7 -6.56 -1.25 2.52
C GLY A 7 -6.99 -1.10 1.05
N ASP A 8 -8.16 -0.50 0.83
CA ASP A 8 -8.69 -0.23 -0.51
C ASP A 8 -7.79 0.73 -1.31
N LEU A 9 -7.30 1.83 -0.70
CA LEU A 9 -6.36 2.74 -1.37
C LEU A 9 -5.05 2.05 -1.76
N ARG A 10 -4.50 1.19 -0.90
CA ARG A 10 -3.29 0.43 -1.21
C ARG A 10 -3.53 -0.51 -2.39
N SER A 11 -4.63 -1.26 -2.37
CA SER A 11 -4.99 -2.18 -3.45
C SER A 11 -5.18 -1.45 -4.79
N ARG A 12 -5.80 -0.26 -4.79
CA ARG A 12 -6.00 0.56 -5.99
C ARG A 12 -4.68 1.10 -6.56
N VAL A 13 -3.76 1.57 -5.70
CA VAL A 13 -2.42 2.01 -6.12
C VAL A 13 -1.61 0.85 -6.69
N LEU A 14 -1.68 -0.33 -6.05
CA LEU A 14 -0.98 -1.53 -6.54
C LEU A 14 -1.53 -1.98 -7.89
N LYS A 15 -2.86 -2.04 -8.06
CA LYS A 15 -3.49 -2.39 -9.34
C LYS A 15 -3.10 -1.43 -10.46
N ALA A 16 -3.16 -0.12 -10.21
CA ALA A 16 -2.73 0.85 -11.22
C ALA A 16 -1.25 0.71 -11.58
N SER A 17 -0.40 0.38 -10.59
CA SER A 17 1.02 0.12 -10.85
C SER A 17 1.27 -1.16 -11.65
N ASP A 18 0.44 -2.18 -11.45
CA ASP A 18 0.46 -3.43 -12.22
C ASP A 18 0.01 -3.21 -13.67
N GLU A 19 -0.95 -2.30 -13.88
CA GLU A 19 -1.38 -1.79 -15.19
C GLU A 19 -0.34 -0.89 -15.88
N GLY A 20 0.87 -0.73 -15.31
CA GLY A 20 1.99 0.01 -15.90
C GLY A 20 2.13 1.46 -15.45
N MET A 21 1.28 1.93 -14.53
CA MET A 21 1.38 3.28 -13.98
C MET A 21 2.59 3.43 -13.04
N SER A 22 3.31 4.55 -13.13
CA SER A 22 4.39 4.81 -12.18
C SER A 22 3.85 5.11 -10.77
N ALA A 23 4.64 4.85 -9.73
CA ALA A 23 4.28 5.15 -8.34
C ALA A 23 3.85 6.62 -8.12
N ARG A 24 4.47 7.56 -8.86
CA ARG A 24 4.15 8.99 -8.81
C ARG A 24 2.79 9.30 -9.42
N GLN A 25 2.48 8.70 -10.57
CA GLN A 25 1.18 8.87 -11.23
C GLN A 25 0.06 8.23 -10.40
N ALA A 26 0.28 7.03 -9.85
CA ALA A 26 -0.68 6.39 -8.97
C ALA A 26 -0.93 7.22 -7.70
N ALA A 27 0.14 7.79 -7.13
CA ALA A 27 0.04 8.69 -5.98
C ALA A 27 -0.82 9.92 -6.27
N ALA A 28 -0.58 10.60 -7.40
CA ALA A 28 -1.37 11.75 -7.82
C ALA A 28 -2.84 11.38 -8.09
N ARG A 29 -3.10 10.23 -8.72
CA ARG A 29 -4.45 9.75 -9.05
C ARG A 29 -5.30 9.44 -7.81
N PHE A 30 -4.70 8.86 -6.78
CA PHE A 30 -5.42 8.41 -5.58
C PHE A 30 -5.22 9.34 -4.37
N GLY A 31 -4.53 10.46 -4.53
CA GLY A 31 -4.31 11.44 -3.46
C GLY A 31 -3.48 10.90 -2.30
N VAL A 32 -2.53 9.99 -2.57
CA VAL A 32 -1.63 9.45 -1.55
C VAL A 32 -0.23 10.03 -1.69
N GLY A 33 0.53 10.11 -0.60
CA GLY A 33 1.93 10.53 -0.65
C GLY A 33 2.76 9.62 -1.56
N VAL A 34 3.60 10.21 -2.40
CA VAL A 34 4.48 9.47 -3.33
C VAL A 34 5.34 8.44 -2.59
N SER A 35 5.89 8.80 -1.43
CA SER A 35 6.68 7.92 -0.57
C SER A 35 5.90 6.69 -0.12
N SER A 36 4.60 6.86 0.18
CA SER A 36 3.69 5.78 0.58
C SER A 36 3.41 4.83 -0.58
N ALA A 37 3.12 5.37 -1.76
CA ALA A 37 2.91 4.57 -2.98
C ALA A 37 4.15 3.75 -3.35
N ILE A 38 5.34 4.36 -3.32
CA ILE A 38 6.61 3.65 -3.53
C ILE A 38 6.77 2.51 -2.53
N ARG A 39 6.53 2.76 -1.24
CA ARG A 39 6.65 1.75 -0.18
C ARG A 39 5.67 0.59 -0.39
N TRP A 40 4.45 0.88 -0.84
CA TRP A 40 3.46 -0.16 -1.13
C TRP A 40 3.87 -1.03 -2.32
N ILE A 41 4.29 -0.42 -3.43
CA ILE A 41 4.72 -1.12 -4.65
C ILE A 41 5.98 -1.95 -4.38
N ALA A 42 6.97 -1.39 -3.69
CA ALA A 42 8.19 -2.12 -3.30
C ALA A 42 7.87 -3.35 -2.44
N ARG A 43 6.91 -3.24 -1.51
CA ARG A 43 6.47 -4.39 -0.70
C ARG A 43 5.69 -5.43 -1.49
N ALA A 44 4.85 -5.01 -2.44
CA ALA A 44 4.14 -5.94 -3.32
C ALA A 44 5.09 -6.73 -4.23
N LYS A 45 6.16 -6.10 -4.76
CA LYS A 45 7.20 -6.78 -5.56
C LYS A 45 7.93 -7.90 -4.82
N ILE A 46 8.03 -7.81 -3.50
CA ILE A 46 8.69 -8.81 -2.64
C ILE A 46 7.70 -9.92 -2.23
N GLY A 47 6.45 -9.89 -2.71
CA GLY A 47 5.42 -10.86 -2.35
C GLY A 47 4.73 -10.59 -1.01
N GLU A 48 5.09 -9.52 -0.28
CA GLU A 48 4.34 -9.03 0.89
C GLU A 48 3.12 -8.19 0.44
N LEU A 49 2.19 -8.84 -0.27
CA LEU A 49 0.86 -8.30 -0.58
C LEU A 49 0.00 -8.10 0.69
N ALA A 50 0.25 -8.90 1.73
CA ALA A 50 -0.42 -8.75 3.02
C ALA A 50 0.28 -7.71 3.93
N PRO A 51 -0.46 -6.83 4.62
CA PRO A 51 0.11 -6.05 5.72
C PRO A 51 0.65 -7.02 6.78
N ARG A 52 1.93 -6.89 7.18
CA ARG A 52 2.46 -7.60 8.37
C ARG A 52 1.47 -7.43 9.53
N PRO A 53 1.17 -8.50 10.30
CA PRO A 53 0.31 -8.39 11.48
C PRO A 53 0.86 -7.30 12.39
N GLN A 54 0.11 -6.21 12.51
CA GLN A 54 0.46 -5.11 13.39
C GLN A 54 -0.05 -5.48 14.78
N GLY A 55 0.77 -6.19 15.53
CA GLY A 55 0.44 -6.57 16.89
C GLY A 55 1.11 -7.87 17.29
N ARG A 56 2.36 -7.78 17.74
CA ARG A 56 2.71 -8.56 18.92
C ARG A 56 2.40 -7.65 20.09
N ARG A 57 1.19 -7.73 20.65
CA ARG A 57 1.07 -7.36 22.07
C ARG A 57 2.00 -8.33 22.78
N ARG A 58 3.09 -7.80 23.33
CA ARG A 58 3.69 -8.42 24.52
C ARG A 58 2.60 -8.32 25.58
N ALA A 59 1.88 -9.41 25.80
CA ALA A 59 1.28 -9.66 27.09
C ALA A 59 2.25 -10.64 27.78
N SER A 60 2.52 -10.32 29.04
CA SER A 60 3.53 -10.86 29.93
C SER A 60 3.61 -12.37 30.01
#